data_AF-A0A836ITT7-F1
#
_entry.id   AF-A0A836ITT7-F1
#
_cell.length_a   1.000
_cell.length_b   1.000
_cell.length_c   1.000
_cell.angle_alpha   90.00
_cell.angle_beta   90.00
_cell.angle_gamma   90.00
#
_symmetry.space_group_name_H-M   'P 1'
#
loop_
_entity.id
_entity.type
_entity.pdbx_description
1 polymer ?
#
loop_
_entity_poly.entity_id
_entity_poly.type
_entity_poly.pdbx_seq_one_letter_code
_entity_poly.pdbx_strand_id
1 'polypeptide(L)'
;MRVVPTRLGHRKAASLCRSRCGQGAYHFDAAGAAGCRQRRCFAGVTMASVRTAAAAAVSASPFPLSTARRTYYWPHPENLVPEGESTSLFQSSPVPSVRERIVREYALSPLFGGRTPCCVLGFSDTARDVLGRKARVRQWVAQILGKDEADVELGALLQTKEMMLHRSGTDESPRVADGDGSRPDAELRRVTRYARLPVQARTLLEVYLPEEEQPELGSSADTDAALRAYGYFLQEQLHRYMTATATSAPGSDSQREIRGSGCAEVVDEMQSRNGVDNEYDDEEDVRQSVAALHDECGVIYCEVPALDESDYVFDRLYGKEVDNETTERVMNSWTRRVTQRQQEQS
;
A
#
# COMPACT_ATOMS: atom_id res chain seq x y z
N MET A 1 10.08 62.46 3.76
CA MET A 1 10.43 62.13 2.36
C MET A 1 9.31 61.28 1.79
N ARG A 2 8.70 61.72 0.67
CA ARG A 2 7.63 61.01 -0.04
C ARG A 2 8.26 60.07 -1.07
N VAL A 3 7.89 58.79 -1.06
CA VAL A 3 8.05 57.89 -2.21
C VAL A 3 6.89 56.90 -2.26
N VAL A 4 6.06 57.10 -3.29
CA VAL A 4 5.32 56.17 -4.18
C VAL A 4 4.89 54.78 -3.67
N PRO A 5 3.59 54.40 -3.84
CA PRO A 5 3.13 53.03 -3.73
C PRO A 5 3.28 52.28 -5.08
N THR A 6 4.01 51.18 -5.09
CA THR A 6 4.07 50.26 -6.23
C THR A 6 2.91 49.27 -6.18
N ARG A 7 1.98 49.44 -7.12
CA ARG A 7 1.00 48.42 -7.52
C ARG A 7 1.74 47.27 -8.21
N LEU A 8 1.61 46.05 -7.70
CA LEU A 8 1.89 44.83 -8.45
C LEU A 8 0.57 44.15 -8.78
N GLY A 9 0.43 43.85 -10.07
CA GLY A 9 -0.84 43.57 -10.73
C GLY A 9 -1.45 42.21 -10.43
N HIS A 10 -2.77 42.17 -10.60
CA HIS A 10 -3.55 40.96 -10.72
C HIS A 10 -3.04 40.10 -11.90
N ARG A 11 -2.46 38.94 -11.60
CA ARG A 11 -2.35 37.84 -12.55
C ARG A 11 -3.67 37.07 -12.56
N LYS A 12 -4.36 37.15 -13.70
CA LYS A 12 -5.48 36.29 -14.08
C LYS A 12 -4.99 34.83 -14.08
N ALA A 13 -5.52 34.01 -13.18
CA ALA A 13 -5.50 32.56 -13.35
C ALA A 13 -6.60 32.19 -14.36
N ALA A 14 -6.20 31.63 -15.49
CA ALA A 14 -7.10 31.05 -16.46
C ALA A 14 -7.73 29.80 -15.83
N SER A 15 -9.01 29.92 -15.46
CA SER A 15 -9.89 28.82 -15.10
C SER A 15 -10.13 27.98 -16.35
N LEU A 16 -9.41 26.86 -16.49
CA LEU A 16 -9.77 25.82 -17.44
C LEU A 16 -10.98 25.06 -16.89
N CYS A 17 -12.15 25.46 -17.40
CA CYS A 17 -13.41 24.76 -17.26
C CYS A 17 -13.24 23.29 -17.69
N ARG A 18 -13.24 22.36 -16.74
CA ARG A 18 -13.52 20.95 -17.03
C ARG A 18 -15.03 20.75 -17.10
N SER A 19 -15.44 20.42 -18.32
CA SER A 19 -16.75 19.99 -18.77
C SER A 19 -17.42 19.00 -17.82
N ARG A 20 -18.66 19.34 -17.42
CA ARG A 20 -19.63 18.42 -16.83
C ARG A 20 -20.12 17.47 -17.93
N CYS A 21 -19.64 16.23 -17.92
CA CYS A 21 -20.31 15.14 -18.62
C CYS A 21 -21.49 14.68 -17.75
N GLY A 22 -22.69 14.77 -18.33
CA GLY A 22 -23.97 14.52 -17.68
C GLY A 22 -24.13 13.06 -17.26
N GLN A 23 -24.56 12.87 -16.02
CA GLN A 23 -25.20 11.63 -15.59
C GLN A 23 -26.67 11.70 -16.00
N GLY A 24 -27.01 11.01 -17.08
CA GLY A 24 -28.38 10.68 -17.41
C GLY A 24 -28.90 9.67 -16.39
N ALA A 25 -29.80 10.11 -15.52
CA ALA A 25 -30.57 9.24 -14.66
C ALA A 25 -31.59 8.47 -15.51
N TYR A 26 -31.33 7.19 -15.75
CA TYR A 26 -32.35 6.27 -16.24
C TYR A 26 -33.23 5.87 -15.06
N HIS A 27 -34.41 6.46 -14.99
CA HIS A 27 -35.53 5.96 -14.20
C HIS A 27 -35.98 4.64 -14.82
N PHE A 28 -35.71 3.53 -14.14
CA PHE A 28 -36.41 2.27 -14.39
C PHE A 28 -37.42 2.07 -13.27
N ASP A 29 -38.68 2.38 -13.56
CA ASP A 29 -39.81 1.78 -12.88
C ASP A 29 -39.88 0.31 -13.27
N ALA A 30 -39.84 -0.58 -12.28
CA ALA A 30 -40.28 -1.95 -12.42
C ALA A 30 -40.86 -2.45 -11.10
N ALA A 31 -42.18 -2.44 -11.05
CA ALA A 31 -42.96 -3.15 -10.08
C ALA A 31 -42.77 -4.66 -10.21
N GLY A 32 -42.67 -5.34 -9.07
CA GLY A 32 -43.11 -6.73 -8.90
C GLY A 32 -42.10 -7.82 -9.24
N ALA A 33 -41.66 -8.56 -8.22
CA ALA A 33 -41.85 -10.01 -8.17
C ALA A 33 -41.33 -10.59 -6.85
N ALA A 34 -42.28 -11.08 -6.05
CA ALA A 34 -42.24 -12.21 -5.13
C ALA A 34 -40.88 -12.78 -4.68
N GLY A 35 -40.55 -12.55 -3.41
CA GLY A 35 -39.60 -13.37 -2.67
C GLY A 35 -40.14 -14.78 -2.44
N CYS A 36 -39.45 -15.79 -2.99
CA CYS A 36 -39.67 -17.19 -2.64
C CYS A 36 -39.10 -17.44 -1.24
N ARG A 37 -39.98 -17.52 -0.24
CA ARG A 37 -39.63 -18.05 1.09
C ARG A 37 -39.67 -19.57 1.07
N GLN A 38 -38.50 -20.17 1.31
CA GLN A 38 -38.32 -21.58 1.58
C GLN A 38 -38.97 -21.92 2.93
N ARG A 39 -40.14 -22.57 2.91
CA ARG A 39 -40.79 -23.11 4.11
C ARG A 39 -40.41 -24.57 4.29
N ARG A 40 -39.82 -24.87 5.45
CA ARG A 40 -39.60 -26.21 5.96
C ARG A 40 -40.95 -26.91 6.14
N CYS A 41 -41.08 -28.10 5.55
CA CYS A 41 -42.21 -28.99 5.77
C CYS A 41 -42.15 -29.56 7.20
N PHE A 42 -43.18 -29.32 7.99
CA PHE A 42 -43.50 -30.18 9.13
C PHE A 42 -44.55 -31.19 8.66
N ALA A 43 -44.17 -32.46 8.72
CA ALA A 43 -45.09 -33.58 8.59
C ALA A 43 -45.97 -33.67 9.84
N GLY A 44 -47.28 -33.86 9.64
CA GLY A 44 -48.23 -33.94 10.75
C GLY A 44 -49.63 -34.33 10.29
N VAL A 45 -49.81 -35.64 10.08
CA VAL A 45 -51.02 -36.44 10.31
C VAL A 45 -52.35 -35.92 9.76
N THR A 46 -52.79 -36.56 8.69
CA THR A 46 -54.17 -36.64 8.21
C THR A 46 -55.09 -37.33 9.22
N MET A 47 -56.21 -36.69 9.55
CA MET A 47 -57.45 -37.36 9.95
C MET A 47 -58.60 -36.70 9.18
N ALA A 48 -59.31 -37.54 8.44
CA ALA A 48 -60.48 -37.20 7.67
C ALA A 48 -61.64 -36.82 8.60
N SER A 49 -62.36 -35.75 8.29
CA SER A 49 -63.74 -35.61 8.72
C SER A 49 -64.58 -34.92 7.66
N VAL A 50 -65.77 -35.48 7.52
CA VAL A 50 -66.84 -35.32 6.53
C VAL A 50 -67.27 -33.86 6.32
N ARG A 51 -67.57 -33.54 5.07
CA ARG A 51 -68.30 -32.34 4.63
C ARG A 51 -69.75 -32.40 5.10
N THR A 52 -70.18 -31.39 5.85
CA THR A 52 -71.59 -30.94 5.86
C THR A 52 -71.61 -29.49 5.43
N ALA A 53 -72.21 -29.25 4.27
CA ALA A 53 -72.50 -27.92 3.76
C ALA A 53 -73.69 -27.35 4.54
N ALA A 54 -73.47 -26.23 5.22
CA ALA A 54 -74.53 -25.32 5.62
C ALA A 54 -74.06 -23.91 5.24
N ALA A 55 -74.70 -23.35 4.23
CA ALA A 55 -74.60 -21.94 3.88
C ALA A 55 -75.23 -21.13 5.01
N ALA A 56 -74.38 -20.61 5.90
CA ALA A 56 -74.77 -19.59 6.87
C ALA A 56 -74.14 -18.27 6.41
N ALA A 57 -74.99 -17.26 6.25
CA ALA A 57 -74.63 -15.92 5.83
C ALA A 57 -73.43 -15.40 6.63
N VAL A 58 -72.34 -15.09 5.92
CA VAL A 58 -71.20 -14.37 6.48
C VAL A 58 -71.69 -12.97 6.82
N SER A 59 -72.11 -12.78 8.06
CA SER A 59 -72.15 -11.46 8.68
C SER A 59 -70.73 -10.92 8.59
N ALA A 60 -70.52 -9.96 7.69
CA ALA A 60 -69.27 -9.21 7.60
C ALA A 60 -69.18 -8.34 8.85
N SER A 61 -68.70 -8.92 9.96
CA SER A 61 -68.20 -8.14 11.07
C SER A 61 -67.07 -7.26 10.51
N PRO A 62 -67.04 -5.94 10.77
CA PRO A 62 -65.89 -5.14 10.44
C PRO A 62 -64.71 -5.72 11.23
N PHE A 63 -63.84 -6.46 10.55
CA PHE A 63 -62.57 -6.84 11.12
C PHE A 63 -61.86 -5.52 11.46
N PRO A 64 -61.58 -5.22 12.73
CA PRO A 64 -60.78 -4.06 13.04
C PRO A 64 -59.47 -4.23 12.26
N LEU A 65 -59.12 -3.22 11.47
CA LEU A 65 -57.80 -3.12 10.87
C LEU A 65 -56.79 -3.29 11.99
N SER A 66 -56.25 -4.51 12.13
CA SER A 66 -55.16 -4.82 13.03
C SER A 66 -53.95 -4.10 12.48
N THR A 67 -53.84 -2.82 12.80
CA THR A 67 -52.59 -2.10 12.68
C THR A 67 -51.58 -2.90 13.47
N ALA A 68 -50.57 -3.45 12.79
CA ALA A 68 -49.45 -4.09 13.45
C ALA A 68 -48.89 -3.05 14.42
N ARG A 69 -49.22 -3.19 15.71
CA ARG A 69 -48.62 -2.36 16.77
C ARG A 69 -47.13 -2.54 16.57
N ARG A 70 -46.43 -1.47 16.20
CA ARG A 70 -44.97 -1.46 16.14
C ARG A 70 -44.49 -1.78 17.54
N THR A 71 -44.16 -3.04 17.79
CA THR A 71 -43.49 -3.49 19.00
C THR A 71 -42.03 -3.09 18.82
N TYR A 72 -41.63 -2.02 19.49
CA TYR A 72 -40.23 -1.66 19.60
C TYR A 72 -39.62 -2.57 20.66
N TYR A 73 -38.62 -3.36 20.28
CA TYR A 73 -37.79 -4.10 21.21
C TYR A 73 -36.51 -3.31 21.44
N TRP A 74 -36.08 -3.20 22.70
CA TRP A 74 -34.78 -2.63 23.02
C TRP A 74 -33.69 -3.59 22.49
N PRO A 75 -32.67 -3.09 21.76
CA PRO A 75 -31.60 -3.93 21.22
C PRO A 75 -30.65 -4.46 22.30
N HIS A 76 -30.70 -3.92 23.51
CA HIS A 76 -29.79 -4.24 24.61
C HIS A 76 -30.56 -4.96 25.73
N PRO A 77 -30.34 -6.27 25.93
CA PRO A 77 -30.92 -6.99 27.05
C PRO A 77 -30.22 -6.64 28.36
N GLU A 78 -30.86 -6.90 29.50
CA GLU A 78 -30.36 -6.55 30.85
C GLU A 78 -29.03 -7.24 31.19
N ASN A 79 -28.73 -8.38 30.57
CA ASN A 79 -27.51 -9.14 30.76
C ASN A 79 -26.38 -8.76 29.78
N LEU A 80 -26.51 -7.65 29.05
CA LEU A 80 -25.47 -7.20 28.11
C LEU A 80 -24.17 -6.80 28.81
N VAL A 81 -24.28 -6.18 29.99
CA VAL A 81 -23.15 -5.86 30.87
C VAL A 81 -23.41 -6.57 32.20
N PRO A 82 -22.49 -7.40 32.70
CA PRO A 82 -22.67 -8.08 33.97
C PRO A 82 -22.95 -7.09 35.12
N GLU A 83 -23.86 -7.46 36.01
CA GLU A 83 -24.22 -6.62 37.15
C GLU A 83 -23.00 -6.36 38.05
N GLY A 84 -22.73 -5.10 38.33
CA GLY A 84 -21.62 -4.69 39.19
C GLY A 84 -20.25 -4.55 38.49
N GLU A 85 -20.15 -4.82 37.19
CA GLU A 85 -18.89 -4.59 36.45
C GLU A 85 -18.73 -3.13 36.00
N SER A 86 -17.57 -2.55 36.30
CA SER A 86 -17.18 -1.25 35.78
C SER A 86 -16.67 -1.36 34.35
N THR A 87 -17.27 -0.62 33.43
CA THR A 87 -16.76 -0.51 32.05
C THR A 87 -15.53 0.40 32.00
N SER A 88 -14.59 0.10 31.09
CA SER A 88 -13.47 0.99 30.80
C SER A 88 -13.93 2.39 30.37
N LEU A 89 -13.17 3.42 30.73
CA LEU A 89 -13.41 4.78 30.27
C LEU A 89 -13.18 4.87 28.75
N PHE A 90 -14.18 5.35 28.02
CA PHE A 90 -14.09 5.52 26.56
C PHE A 90 -13.57 6.90 26.13
N GLN A 91 -13.35 7.82 27.07
CA GLN A 91 -12.82 9.16 26.81
C GLN A 91 -11.89 9.61 27.94
N SER A 92 -10.88 10.40 27.60
CA SER A 92 -9.85 10.85 28.55
C SER A 92 -10.40 11.76 29.66
N SER A 93 -11.44 12.54 29.39
CA SER A 93 -12.04 13.46 30.35
C SER A 93 -13.48 13.80 29.94
N PRO A 94 -14.41 14.06 30.89
CA PRO A 94 -15.72 14.60 30.57
C PRO A 94 -15.68 16.08 30.11
N VAL A 95 -14.56 16.79 30.33
CA VAL A 95 -14.43 18.21 30.00
C VAL A 95 -14.06 18.38 28.51
N PRO A 96 -14.88 19.07 27.69
CA PRO A 96 -14.62 19.19 26.25
C PRO A 96 -13.31 19.89 25.91
N SER A 97 -12.93 20.94 26.66
CA SER A 97 -11.68 21.67 26.43
C SER A 97 -10.43 20.82 26.68
N VAL A 98 -10.48 19.93 27.67
CA VAL A 98 -9.40 18.98 27.96
C VAL A 98 -9.31 17.94 26.84
N ARG A 99 -10.46 17.41 26.38
CA ARG A 99 -10.49 16.49 25.24
C ARG A 99 -9.95 17.12 23.96
N GLU A 100 -10.34 18.35 23.66
CA GLU A 100 -9.86 19.09 22.49
C GLU A 100 -8.34 19.26 22.52
N ARG A 101 -7.78 19.62 23.69
CA ARG A 101 -6.33 19.73 23.88
C ARG A 101 -5.63 18.40 23.67
N ILE A 102 -6.14 17.31 24.24
CA ILE A 102 -5.55 15.98 24.09
C ILE A 102 -5.58 15.54 22.63
N VAL A 103 -6.73 15.68 21.95
CA VAL A 103 -6.84 15.35 20.52
C VAL A 103 -5.88 16.19 19.68
N ARG A 104 -5.69 17.48 20.01
CA ARG A 104 -4.67 18.32 19.35
C ARG A 104 -3.26 17.79 19.57
N GLU A 105 -2.90 17.41 20.79
CA GLU A 105 -1.58 16.85 21.10
C GLU A 105 -1.30 15.56 20.31
N TYR A 106 -2.31 14.70 20.09
CA TYR A 106 -2.17 13.48 19.28
C TYR A 106 -2.28 13.71 17.77
N ALA A 107 -3.06 14.69 17.31
CA ALA A 107 -3.15 15.00 15.88
C ALA A 107 -1.83 15.60 15.35
N LEU A 108 -1.13 16.38 16.18
CA LEU A 108 0.15 16.99 15.84
C LEU A 108 1.35 16.16 16.34
N SER A 109 1.13 14.92 16.79
CA SER A 109 2.24 14.04 17.18
C SER A 109 2.96 13.53 15.94
N PRO A 110 4.27 13.29 16.00
CA PRO A 110 4.96 12.60 14.90
C PRO A 110 4.31 11.23 14.65
N LEU A 111 4.32 10.79 13.40
CA LEU A 111 3.76 9.49 13.03
C LEU A 111 4.64 8.36 13.59
N PHE A 112 4.28 7.86 14.76
CA PHE A 112 5.00 6.75 15.38
C PHE A 112 4.83 5.47 14.56
N GLY A 113 5.95 4.86 14.17
CA GLY A 113 5.96 3.65 13.35
C GLY A 113 5.77 3.89 11.86
N GLY A 114 5.67 5.16 11.42
CA GLY A 114 5.81 5.51 10.01
C GLY A 114 7.24 5.21 9.58
N ARG A 115 7.40 4.33 8.60
CA ARG A 115 8.70 3.97 8.03
C ARG A 115 8.60 3.97 6.52
N THR A 116 9.59 4.57 5.87
CA THR A 116 9.66 4.58 4.42
C THR A 116 10.47 3.36 3.96
N PRO A 117 9.86 2.39 3.26
CA PRO A 117 10.60 1.29 2.67
C PRO A 117 11.51 1.80 1.53
N CYS A 118 12.73 1.29 1.49
CA CYS A 118 13.69 1.53 0.42
C CYS A 118 13.19 0.96 -0.91
N CYS A 119 12.74 -0.31 -0.88
CA CYS A 119 12.12 -0.98 -2.01
C CYS A 119 11.16 -2.08 -1.54
N VAL A 120 10.31 -2.55 -2.46
CA VAL A 120 9.43 -3.69 -2.25
C VAL A 120 9.83 -4.80 -3.22
N LEU A 121 10.26 -5.93 -2.67
CA LEU A 121 10.62 -7.13 -3.40
C LEU A 121 9.39 -7.99 -3.64
N GLY A 122 9.29 -8.59 -4.82
CA GLY A 122 8.17 -9.42 -5.22
C GLY A 122 8.57 -10.83 -5.65
N PHE A 123 7.75 -11.80 -5.23
CA PHE A 123 7.92 -13.23 -5.46
C PHE A 123 6.70 -13.82 -6.17
N SER A 124 6.90 -14.83 -7.01
CA SER A 124 5.80 -15.62 -7.58
C SER A 124 5.15 -16.56 -6.56
N ASP A 125 5.94 -16.97 -5.58
CA ASP A 125 5.61 -18.04 -4.63
C ASP A 125 4.68 -17.54 -3.52
N THR A 126 4.16 -18.47 -2.71
CA THR A 126 3.28 -18.12 -1.59
C THR A 126 4.08 -17.58 -0.41
N ALA A 127 3.44 -16.80 0.47
CA ALA A 127 4.10 -16.26 1.66
C ALA A 127 4.69 -17.36 2.58
N ARG A 128 4.11 -18.57 2.59
CA ARG A 128 4.62 -19.71 3.37
C ARG A 128 5.98 -20.17 2.85
N ASP A 129 6.13 -20.24 1.53
CA ASP A 129 7.37 -20.70 0.88
C ASP A 129 8.47 -19.64 0.98
N VAL A 130 8.09 -18.36 0.89
CA VAL A 130 9.01 -17.22 1.02
C VAL A 130 9.51 -17.08 2.47
N LEU A 131 8.69 -17.40 3.47
CA LEU A 131 9.06 -17.30 4.88
C LEU A 131 10.34 -18.10 5.20
N GLY A 132 10.49 -19.30 4.62
CA GLY A 132 11.68 -20.14 4.81
C GLY A 132 12.96 -19.54 4.23
N ARG A 133 12.87 -18.60 3.30
CA ARG A 133 14.00 -17.93 2.63
C ARG A 133 14.18 -16.47 3.05
N LYS A 134 13.30 -15.93 3.91
CA LYS A 134 13.31 -14.52 4.34
C LYS A 134 14.65 -14.09 4.95
N ALA A 135 15.29 -14.94 5.75
CA ALA A 135 16.61 -14.63 6.33
C ALA A 135 17.71 -14.52 5.26
N ARG A 136 17.69 -15.41 4.26
CA ARG A 136 18.64 -15.35 3.13
C ARG A 136 18.42 -14.12 2.27
N VAL A 137 17.16 -13.74 2.05
CA VAL A 137 16.82 -12.47 1.35
C VAL A 137 17.48 -11.30 2.07
N ARG A 138 17.42 -11.25 3.41
CA ARG A 138 18.09 -10.18 4.19
C ARG A 138 19.58 -10.16 3.92
N GLN A 139 20.22 -11.31 4.02
CA GLN A 139 21.67 -11.46 3.82
C GLN A 139 22.10 -10.97 2.43
N TRP A 140 21.43 -11.42 1.36
CA TRP A 140 21.78 -11.03 0.00
C TRP A 140 21.48 -9.56 -0.27
N VAL A 141 20.37 -9.03 0.25
CA VAL A 141 20.05 -7.59 0.13
C VAL A 141 21.10 -6.74 0.84
N ALA A 142 21.54 -7.14 2.03
CA ALA A 142 22.60 -6.45 2.76
C ALA A 142 23.92 -6.44 1.97
N GLN A 143 24.29 -7.58 1.38
CA GLN A 143 25.50 -7.68 0.54
C GLN A 143 25.41 -6.81 -0.72
N ILE A 144 24.26 -6.81 -1.41
CA ILE A 144 24.05 -5.95 -2.60
C ILE A 144 24.18 -4.46 -2.25
N LEU A 145 23.70 -4.07 -1.08
CA LEU A 145 23.72 -2.67 -0.62
C LEU A 145 25.04 -2.29 0.08
N GLY A 146 25.96 -3.24 0.28
CA GLY A 146 27.19 -3.03 1.05
C GLY A 146 26.92 -2.64 2.51
N LYS A 147 25.85 -3.18 3.11
CA LYS A 147 25.43 -2.93 4.49
C LYS A 147 25.56 -4.18 5.35
N ASP A 148 25.59 -4.00 6.67
CA ASP A 148 25.54 -5.12 7.59
C ASP A 148 24.14 -5.78 7.58
N GLU A 149 24.09 -7.09 7.79
CA GLU A 149 22.80 -7.81 7.85
C GLU A 149 21.89 -7.28 8.97
N ALA A 150 22.48 -6.78 10.05
CA ALA A 150 21.75 -6.22 11.19
C ALA A 150 21.04 -4.90 10.85
N ASP A 151 21.54 -4.15 9.88
CA ASP A 151 20.99 -2.86 9.47
C ASP A 151 19.78 -3.02 8.55
N VAL A 152 19.71 -4.14 7.81
CA VAL A 152 18.63 -4.41 6.88
C VAL A 152 17.44 -5.06 7.58
N GLU A 153 16.36 -4.30 7.72
CA GLU A 153 15.12 -4.80 8.27
C GLU A 153 14.14 -5.19 7.17
N LEU A 154 13.48 -6.34 7.36
CA LEU A 154 12.52 -6.86 6.39
C LEU A 154 11.11 -6.85 6.98
N GLY A 155 10.20 -6.17 6.29
CA GLY A 155 8.80 -6.00 6.67
C GLY A 155 7.99 -7.29 6.72
N ALA A 156 6.69 -7.15 6.92
CA ALA A 156 5.77 -8.28 6.86
C ALA A 156 5.70 -8.83 5.42
N LEU A 157 5.49 -10.15 5.29
CA LEU A 157 5.19 -10.73 3.99
C LEU A 157 3.72 -10.45 3.66
N LEU A 158 3.50 -9.70 2.58
CA LEU A 158 2.16 -9.33 2.11
C LEU A 158 1.79 -10.21 0.92
N GLN A 159 0.89 -11.16 1.14
CA GLN A 159 0.35 -11.96 0.05
C GLN A 159 -0.80 -11.22 -0.62
N THR A 160 -0.61 -10.84 -1.89
CA THR A 160 -1.65 -10.22 -2.71
C THR A 160 -2.81 -11.19 -2.92
N LYS A 161 -3.99 -10.62 -3.13
CA LYS A 161 -5.22 -11.38 -3.30
C LYS A 161 -5.24 -12.04 -4.67
N GLU A 162 -5.57 -13.33 -4.71
CA GLU A 162 -5.82 -14.01 -5.98
C GLU A 162 -7.16 -13.52 -6.57
N MET A 163 -7.08 -12.57 -7.49
CA MET A 163 -8.26 -11.93 -8.07
C MET A 163 -8.69 -12.64 -9.36
N MET A 164 -9.93 -13.13 -9.40
CA MET A 164 -10.53 -13.59 -10.66
C MET A 164 -10.68 -12.45 -11.68
N LEU A 165 -10.95 -11.23 -11.19
CA LEU A 165 -10.98 -10.01 -11.98
C LEU A 165 -9.89 -9.08 -11.46
N HIS A 166 -8.79 -8.95 -12.20
CA HIS A 166 -7.69 -8.07 -11.84
C HIS A 166 -8.15 -6.61 -11.82
N ARG A 167 -7.89 -5.92 -10.70
CA ARG A 167 -8.07 -4.48 -10.56
C ARG A 167 -6.72 -3.86 -10.27
N SER A 168 -6.22 -3.07 -11.23
CA SER A 168 -4.94 -2.37 -11.08
C SER A 168 -5.06 -1.21 -10.08
N GLY A 169 -3.97 -0.90 -9.37
CA GLY A 169 -3.90 0.28 -8.49
C GLY A 169 -4.50 0.08 -7.09
N THR A 170 -4.65 -1.17 -6.65
CA THR A 170 -5.01 -1.49 -5.25
C THR A 170 -3.82 -2.15 -4.58
N ASP A 171 -3.62 -1.92 -3.28
CA ASP A 171 -2.50 -2.51 -2.54
C ASP A 171 -2.57 -4.04 -2.49
N GLU A 172 -3.78 -4.59 -2.52
CA GLU A 172 -4.02 -6.04 -2.53
C GLU A 172 -3.83 -6.69 -3.90
N SER A 173 -3.66 -5.94 -5.00
CA SER A 173 -3.62 -6.56 -6.33
C SER A 173 -2.24 -7.10 -6.69
N PRO A 174 -2.18 -8.29 -7.34
CA PRO A 174 -0.92 -8.86 -7.79
C PRO A 174 -0.16 -7.90 -8.71
N ARG A 175 1.16 -7.80 -8.53
CA ARG A 175 1.97 -6.82 -9.27
C ARG A 175 2.25 -7.30 -10.68
N VAL A 176 2.19 -6.33 -11.59
CA VAL A 176 2.41 -6.54 -13.02
C VAL A 176 3.79 -6.02 -13.40
N ALA A 177 4.44 -6.67 -14.37
CA ALA A 177 5.81 -6.32 -14.79
C ALA A 177 6.00 -4.90 -15.35
N ASP A 178 4.93 -4.23 -15.78
CA ASP A 178 4.91 -2.83 -16.24
C ASP A 178 4.10 -1.93 -15.28
N GLY A 179 3.95 -2.35 -14.02
CA GLY A 179 3.32 -1.62 -12.91
C GLY A 179 4.04 -0.32 -12.53
N ASP A 180 3.40 0.52 -11.72
CA ASP A 180 3.97 1.81 -11.31
C ASP A 180 5.22 1.56 -10.46
N GLY A 181 6.29 2.31 -10.70
CA GLY A 181 7.54 2.15 -9.96
C GLY A 181 8.30 0.84 -10.20
N SER A 182 7.87 -0.01 -11.15
CA SER A 182 8.44 -1.35 -11.39
C SER A 182 9.71 -1.37 -12.26
N ARG A 183 9.83 -0.45 -13.23
CA ARG A 183 11.00 -0.32 -14.13
C ARG A 183 11.17 1.12 -14.62
N PRO A 184 12.41 1.56 -14.90
CA PRO A 184 12.66 2.90 -15.45
C PRO A 184 12.05 3.09 -16.85
N ASP A 185 11.90 2.02 -17.63
CA ASP A 185 11.28 2.04 -18.95
C ASP A 185 9.79 1.64 -18.95
N ALA A 186 9.20 1.40 -17.77
CA ALA A 186 7.83 0.93 -17.65
C ALA A 186 6.86 1.85 -18.38
N GLU A 187 6.94 3.16 -18.14
CA GLU A 187 6.06 4.18 -18.74
C GLU A 187 6.06 4.14 -20.27
N LEU A 188 7.24 4.09 -20.89
CA LEU A 188 7.39 4.03 -22.34
C LEU A 188 6.73 2.76 -22.91
N ARG A 189 6.83 1.63 -22.20
CA ARG A 189 6.16 0.38 -22.62
C ARG A 189 4.65 0.48 -22.57
N ARG A 190 4.07 1.23 -21.62
CA ARG A 190 2.61 1.41 -21.51
C ARG A 190 2.06 2.22 -22.68
N VAL A 191 2.84 3.21 -23.11
CA VAL A 191 2.46 4.06 -24.25
C VAL A 191 2.51 3.27 -25.56
N THR A 192 3.47 2.34 -25.68
CA THR A 192 3.70 1.58 -26.92
C THR A 192 2.85 0.31 -27.04
N ARG A 193 2.32 -0.23 -25.94
CA ARG A 193 1.56 -1.50 -25.93
C ARG A 193 0.09 -1.29 -25.63
N TYR A 194 -0.77 -2.09 -26.27
CA TYR A 194 -2.22 -2.05 -26.07
C TYR A 194 -2.68 -2.77 -24.78
N ALA A 195 -1.81 -3.60 -24.20
CA ALA A 195 -2.11 -4.39 -23.00
C ALA A 195 -0.90 -4.41 -22.06
N ARG A 196 -1.21 -4.61 -20.77
CA ARG A 196 -0.24 -4.79 -19.69
C ARG A 196 0.48 -6.13 -19.81
N LEU A 197 1.65 -6.22 -19.21
CA LEU A 197 2.36 -7.50 -19.07
C LEU A 197 1.61 -8.44 -18.10
N PRO A 198 1.93 -9.73 -18.06
CA PRO A 198 1.33 -10.63 -17.08
C PRO A 198 1.76 -10.27 -15.65
N VAL A 199 0.99 -10.77 -14.69
CA VAL A 199 1.32 -10.72 -13.26
C VAL A 199 2.66 -11.41 -13.03
N GLN A 200 3.57 -10.72 -12.34
CA GLN A 200 4.86 -11.26 -11.94
C GLN A 200 4.88 -11.65 -10.47
N ALA A 201 4.57 -10.71 -9.57
CA ALA A 201 4.64 -10.96 -8.14
C ALA A 201 3.26 -11.12 -7.48
N ARG A 202 3.16 -12.14 -6.62
CA ARG A 202 2.00 -12.46 -5.80
C ARG A 202 2.25 -12.25 -4.31
N THR A 203 3.51 -12.34 -3.88
CA THR A 203 3.91 -12.04 -2.50
C THR A 203 4.91 -10.89 -2.53
N LEU A 204 4.71 -9.92 -1.65
CA LEU A 204 5.53 -8.72 -1.53
C LEU A 204 6.25 -8.70 -0.17
N LEU A 205 7.43 -8.11 -0.16
CA LEU A 205 8.25 -7.93 1.01
C LEU A 205 8.91 -6.56 0.98
N GLU A 206 8.61 -5.73 1.97
CA GLU A 206 9.22 -4.42 2.13
C GLU A 206 10.62 -4.54 2.75
N VAL A 207 11.56 -3.75 2.22
CA VAL A 207 12.92 -3.63 2.73
C VAL A 207 13.07 -2.25 3.36
N TYR A 208 13.49 -2.25 4.61
CA TYR A 208 13.76 -1.04 5.39
C TYR A 208 15.24 -0.97 5.69
N LEU A 209 15.79 0.24 5.57
CA LEU A 209 17.13 0.56 6.03
C LEU A 209 17.00 1.38 7.32
N PRO A 210 18.04 1.41 8.16
CA PRO A 210 18.04 2.30 9.31
C PRO A 210 18.06 3.74 8.80
N GLU A 211 17.43 4.64 9.54
CA GLU A 211 17.72 6.06 9.36
C GLU A 211 19.17 6.27 9.79
N GLU A 212 20.07 6.44 8.83
CA GLU A 212 21.44 6.83 9.15
C GLU A 212 21.36 8.14 9.93
N GLU A 213 21.89 8.13 11.16
CA GLU A 213 22.08 9.33 11.97
C GLU A 213 23.11 10.22 11.27
N GLN A 214 22.72 10.88 10.18
CA GLN A 214 23.57 11.87 9.56
C GLN A 214 23.69 13.03 10.54
N PRO A 215 24.91 13.32 11.03
CA PRO A 215 25.12 14.39 11.98
C PRO A 215 24.93 15.72 11.26
N GLU A 216 23.91 16.46 11.70
CA GLU A 216 23.74 17.90 11.49
C GLU A 216 23.39 18.33 10.05
N LEU A 217 22.15 18.81 9.85
CA LEU A 217 21.62 19.54 8.67
C LEU A 217 21.12 18.76 7.43
N GLY A 218 20.91 17.44 7.48
CA GLY A 218 20.11 16.76 6.45
C GLY A 218 18.62 17.05 6.66
N SER A 219 17.92 17.62 5.68
CA SER A 219 16.46 17.69 5.73
C SER A 219 15.87 16.28 5.57
N SER A 220 14.67 15.99 6.07
CA SER A 220 14.01 14.68 5.87
C SER A 220 13.87 14.31 4.39
N ALA A 221 13.86 15.30 3.50
CA ALA A 221 13.85 15.08 2.06
C ALA A 221 15.16 14.46 1.53
N ASP A 222 16.30 14.76 2.15
CA ASP A 222 17.62 14.27 1.74
C ASP A 222 17.80 12.79 2.13
N THR A 223 17.31 12.41 3.31
CA THR A 223 17.28 11.00 3.75
C THR A 223 16.35 10.16 2.87
N ASP A 224 15.17 10.68 2.54
CA ASP A 224 14.22 10.00 1.63
C ASP A 224 14.76 9.87 0.20
N ALA A 225 15.59 10.82 -0.25
CA ALA A 225 16.26 10.74 -1.55
C ALA A 225 17.34 9.64 -1.55
N ALA A 226 18.14 9.56 -0.48
CA ALA A 226 19.15 8.50 -0.32
C ALA A 226 18.52 7.10 -0.25
N LEU A 227 17.44 6.93 0.53
CA LEU A 227 16.69 5.68 0.60
C LEU A 227 16.17 5.24 -0.77
N ARG A 228 15.60 6.17 -1.55
CA ARG A 228 15.14 5.87 -2.91
C ARG A 228 16.29 5.53 -3.85
N ALA A 229 17.46 6.15 -3.71
CA ALA A 229 18.63 5.83 -4.51
C ALA A 229 19.06 4.36 -4.33
N TYR A 230 19.06 3.86 -3.09
CA TYR A 230 19.29 2.44 -2.82
C TYR A 230 18.23 1.54 -3.45
N GLY A 231 16.96 1.94 -3.39
CA GLY A 231 15.86 1.21 -4.01
C GLY A 231 15.99 1.12 -5.53
N TYR A 232 16.33 2.23 -6.19
CA TYR A 232 16.58 2.27 -7.62
C TYR A 232 17.80 1.46 -8.03
N PHE A 233 18.87 1.50 -7.24
CA PHE A 233 20.05 0.67 -7.47
C PHE A 233 19.71 -0.81 -7.46
N LEU A 234 19.00 -1.29 -6.43
CA LEU A 234 18.63 -2.71 -6.32
C LEU A 234 17.68 -3.13 -7.47
N GLN A 235 16.71 -2.26 -7.81
CA GLN A 235 15.82 -2.47 -8.95
C GLN A 235 16.60 -2.59 -10.27
N GLU A 236 17.58 -1.72 -10.51
CA GLU A 236 18.39 -1.72 -11.72
C GLU A 236 19.25 -2.98 -11.82
N GLN A 237 19.92 -3.39 -10.73
CA GLN A 237 20.76 -4.57 -10.72
C GLN A 237 19.96 -5.86 -10.98
N LEU A 238 18.82 -6.01 -10.32
CA LEU A 238 17.91 -7.15 -10.55
C LEU A 238 17.41 -7.16 -12.00
N HIS A 239 17.10 -5.99 -12.56
CA HIS A 239 16.65 -5.89 -13.94
C HIS A 239 17.75 -6.26 -14.95
N ARG A 240 18.98 -5.76 -14.77
CA ARG A 240 20.15 -6.11 -15.58
C ARG A 240 20.39 -7.61 -15.55
N TYR A 241 20.31 -8.25 -14.39
CA TYR A 241 20.43 -9.71 -14.27
C TYR A 241 19.35 -10.47 -15.06
N MET A 242 18.08 -10.12 -14.88
CA MET A 242 16.95 -10.79 -15.57
C MET A 242 17.00 -10.62 -17.09
N THR A 243 17.53 -9.50 -17.59
CA THR A 243 17.64 -9.24 -19.03
C THR A 243 18.84 -9.97 -19.65
N ALA A 244 19.97 -10.02 -18.96
CA ALA A 244 21.14 -10.78 -19.39
C ALA A 244 20.83 -12.29 -19.47
N THR A 245 20.14 -12.84 -18.47
CA THR A 245 19.75 -14.27 -18.43
C THR A 245 18.71 -14.64 -19.49
N ALA A 246 17.75 -13.75 -19.76
CA ALA A 246 16.78 -13.97 -20.84
C ALA A 246 17.43 -14.02 -22.23
N THR A 247 18.56 -13.33 -22.42
CA THR A 247 19.28 -13.27 -23.69
C THR A 247 20.25 -14.44 -23.88
N SER A 248 20.64 -15.12 -22.78
CA SER A 248 21.54 -16.28 -22.79
C SER A 248 20.83 -17.64 -22.76
N ALA A 249 19.49 -17.66 -22.77
CA ALA A 249 18.73 -18.91 -22.83
C ALA A 249 18.99 -19.66 -24.17
N PRO A 250 19.45 -20.92 -24.15
CA PRO A 250 19.68 -21.69 -25.37
C PRO A 250 18.32 -22.21 -25.87
N GLY A 251 17.76 -21.54 -26.89
CA GLY A 251 16.38 -21.83 -27.28
C GLY A 251 15.88 -21.27 -28.61
N SER A 252 16.70 -21.20 -29.66
CA SER A 252 16.21 -21.35 -31.04
C SER A 252 17.36 -21.71 -31.98
N ASP A 253 17.80 -22.96 -31.86
CA ASP A 253 18.70 -23.59 -32.80
C ASP A 253 17.91 -23.97 -34.06
N SER A 254 17.83 -23.05 -35.02
CA SER A 254 17.50 -23.37 -36.41
C SER A 254 17.86 -22.19 -37.34
N GLN A 255 18.94 -22.40 -38.11
CA GLN A 255 19.28 -21.74 -39.39
C GLN A 255 19.67 -20.25 -39.30
N ARG A 256 20.84 -19.77 -39.76
CA ARG A 256 21.61 -20.16 -40.95
C ARG A 256 23.02 -19.58 -40.85
N GLU A 257 24.01 -20.39 -41.22
CA GLU A 257 25.30 -19.94 -41.73
C GLU A 257 25.09 -18.95 -42.88
N ILE A 258 25.58 -17.71 -42.76
CA ILE A 258 26.21 -17.02 -43.90
C ILE A 258 27.47 -16.31 -43.39
N ARG A 259 28.57 -16.82 -43.95
CA ARG A 259 29.96 -16.39 -43.89
C ARG A 259 30.14 -14.99 -44.49
N GLY A 260 31.00 -14.18 -43.86
CA GLY A 260 31.56 -12.94 -44.41
C GLY A 260 32.21 -12.11 -43.29
N SER A 261 33.40 -12.45 -42.81
CA SER A 261 34.71 -12.12 -43.40
C SER A 261 34.90 -10.62 -43.67
N GLY A 262 35.65 -9.94 -42.79
CA GLY A 262 36.27 -8.64 -43.09
C GLY A 262 36.69 -7.81 -41.88
N CYS A 263 37.98 -7.89 -41.54
CA CYS A 263 38.85 -6.84 -41.00
C CYS A 263 38.32 -5.81 -39.98
N ALA A 264 38.89 -5.83 -38.77
CA ALA A 264 39.89 -4.83 -38.38
C ALA A 264 40.49 -5.20 -37.01
N GLU A 265 41.63 -5.88 -37.05
CA GLU A 265 42.66 -5.81 -36.04
C GLU A 265 43.34 -4.42 -36.18
N VAL A 266 43.66 -3.76 -35.06
CA VAL A 266 44.83 -2.88 -34.82
C VAL A 266 44.57 -2.03 -33.56
N VAL A 267 45.27 -2.44 -32.50
CA VAL A 267 46.03 -1.60 -31.54
C VAL A 267 45.25 -0.73 -30.55
N ASP A 268 45.29 -1.11 -29.27
CA ASP A 268 46.06 -0.33 -28.28
C ASP A 268 46.45 -1.19 -27.06
N GLU A 269 47.62 -1.82 -27.14
CA GLU A 269 48.41 -2.17 -25.94
C GLU A 269 49.21 -0.93 -25.56
N MET A 270 48.70 -0.10 -24.65
CA MET A 270 49.58 0.77 -23.88
C MET A 270 48.92 1.24 -22.57
N GLN A 271 49.46 0.70 -21.46
CA GLN A 271 49.54 1.36 -20.16
C GLN A 271 48.23 1.69 -19.42
N SER A 272 47.83 0.81 -18.51
CA SER A 272 47.45 1.25 -17.18
C SER A 272 48.08 0.32 -16.15
N ARG A 273 49.26 0.71 -15.69
CA ARG A 273 49.98 0.10 -14.57
C ARG A 273 49.93 1.14 -13.47
N ASN A 274 49.34 0.74 -12.34
CA ASN A 274 49.26 1.41 -11.02
C ASN A 274 47.97 2.19 -10.74
N GLY A 275 47.04 1.53 -10.03
CA GLY A 275 46.13 2.22 -9.11
C GLY A 275 44.78 1.51 -8.85
N VAL A 276 44.71 0.77 -7.74
CA VAL A 276 43.49 0.39 -6.97
C VAL A 276 42.76 -0.89 -7.40
N ASP A 277 43.30 -2.05 -7.01
CA ASP A 277 42.72 -3.40 -7.16
C ASP A 277 41.59 -3.72 -6.15
N ASN A 278 40.56 -2.87 -6.01
CA ASN A 278 39.39 -3.20 -5.16
C ASN A 278 38.02 -3.04 -5.86
N GLU A 279 37.92 -2.27 -6.96
CA GLU A 279 36.61 -1.90 -7.53
C GLU A 279 36.00 -2.99 -8.44
N TYR A 280 36.84 -3.90 -8.97
CA TYR A 280 36.38 -5.00 -9.83
C TYR A 280 35.80 -6.20 -9.05
N ASP A 281 36.20 -6.38 -7.78
CA ASP A 281 35.70 -7.47 -6.93
C ASP A 281 34.26 -7.14 -6.46
N ASP A 282 34.03 -5.87 -6.11
CA ASP A 282 32.72 -5.38 -5.63
C ASP A 282 31.59 -5.55 -6.67
N GLU A 283 31.85 -5.31 -7.96
CA GLU A 283 30.82 -5.46 -9.01
C GLU A 283 30.44 -6.94 -9.26
N GLU A 284 31.41 -7.85 -9.26
CA GLU A 284 31.15 -9.28 -9.42
C GLU A 284 30.47 -9.86 -8.17
N ASP A 285 30.82 -9.39 -6.97
CA ASP A 285 30.16 -9.76 -5.72
C ASP A 285 28.69 -9.32 -5.69
N VAL A 286 28.41 -8.08 -6.13
CA VAL A 286 27.03 -7.59 -6.30
C VAL A 286 26.28 -8.45 -7.31
N ARG A 287 26.91 -8.79 -8.44
CA ARG A 287 26.29 -9.61 -9.48
C ARG A 287 25.96 -11.01 -8.98
N GLN A 288 26.87 -11.65 -8.25
CA GLN A 288 26.64 -12.96 -7.64
C GLN A 288 25.53 -12.90 -6.58
N SER A 289 25.51 -11.85 -5.77
CA SER A 289 24.47 -11.64 -4.76
C SER A 289 23.08 -11.44 -5.38
N VAL A 290 23.00 -10.69 -6.49
CA VAL A 290 21.76 -10.52 -7.27
C VAL A 290 21.32 -11.84 -7.91
N ALA A 291 22.27 -12.62 -8.44
CA ALA A 291 21.98 -13.95 -8.97
C ALA A 291 21.41 -14.87 -7.90
N ALA A 292 22.01 -14.91 -6.70
CA ALA A 292 21.50 -15.69 -5.57
C ALA A 292 20.13 -15.18 -5.09
N LEU A 293 19.90 -13.88 -5.08
CA LEU A 293 18.61 -13.28 -4.74
C LEU A 293 17.49 -13.72 -5.71
N HIS A 294 17.79 -13.78 -7.01
CA HIS A 294 16.82 -14.26 -8.01
C HIS A 294 16.68 -15.79 -8.01
N ASP A 295 17.79 -16.52 -8.11
CA ASP A 295 17.78 -17.96 -8.38
C ASP A 295 17.53 -18.81 -7.12
N GLU A 296 18.10 -18.43 -5.98
CA GLU A 296 17.90 -19.16 -4.72
C GLU A 296 16.66 -18.65 -3.96
N CYS A 297 16.51 -17.33 -3.90
CA CYS A 297 15.43 -16.71 -3.12
C CYS A 297 14.13 -16.50 -3.91
N GLY A 298 14.17 -16.54 -5.25
CA GLY A 298 12.97 -16.42 -6.09
C GLY A 298 12.44 -14.99 -6.24
N VAL A 299 13.29 -13.97 -6.03
CA VAL A 299 12.90 -12.57 -6.24
C VAL A 299 12.86 -12.28 -7.74
N ILE A 300 11.68 -11.91 -8.24
CA ILE A 300 11.44 -11.69 -9.69
C ILE A 300 10.90 -10.29 -10.00
N TYR A 301 10.71 -9.47 -8.96
CA TYR A 301 10.12 -8.15 -9.07
C TYR A 301 10.71 -7.24 -7.98
N CYS A 302 10.92 -5.97 -8.32
CA CYS A 302 11.34 -4.94 -7.38
C CYS A 302 10.66 -3.62 -7.79
N GLU A 303 9.97 -2.98 -6.86
CA GLU A 303 9.40 -1.64 -7.05
C GLU A 303 9.93 -0.67 -5.99
N VAL A 304 10.10 0.59 -6.40
CA VAL A 304 10.39 1.69 -5.47
C VAL A 304 9.07 2.41 -5.21
N PRO A 305 8.50 2.31 -4.00
CA PRO A 305 7.22 2.93 -3.70
C PRO A 305 7.33 4.46 -3.73
N ALA A 306 6.25 5.11 -4.12
CA ALA A 306 6.13 6.55 -3.96
C ALA A 306 6.11 6.91 -2.47
N LEU A 307 6.54 8.13 -2.13
CA LEU A 307 6.41 8.61 -0.75
C LEU A 307 4.94 8.65 -0.37
N ASP A 308 4.66 8.25 0.87
CA ASP A 308 3.31 8.29 1.40
C ASP A 308 2.92 9.73 1.72
N GLU A 309 2.22 10.37 0.78
CA GLU A 309 1.64 11.69 0.93
C GLU A 309 0.27 11.66 1.64
N SER A 310 -0.13 10.51 2.22
CA SER A 310 -1.42 10.39 2.92
C SER A 310 -1.43 11.05 4.30
N ASP A 311 -0.27 11.46 4.83
CA ASP A 311 -0.20 12.17 6.10
C ASP A 311 -0.97 13.49 6.05
N TYR A 312 -1.67 13.78 7.13
CA TYR A 312 -2.62 14.89 7.17
C TYR A 312 -2.02 16.10 7.87
N VAL A 313 -1.84 17.17 7.10
CA VAL A 313 -1.46 18.47 7.67
C VAL A 313 -2.69 19.13 8.29
N PHE A 314 -2.69 19.23 9.63
CA PHE A 314 -3.80 19.78 10.39
C PHE A 314 -3.77 21.33 10.45
N ASP A 315 -4.32 21.99 9.43
CA ASP A 315 -4.48 23.47 9.44
C ASP A 315 -5.51 23.94 10.47
N ARG A 316 -6.55 23.14 10.70
CA ARG A 316 -7.65 23.43 11.63
C ARG A 316 -8.05 22.21 12.44
N LEU A 317 -8.15 22.38 13.75
CA LEU A 317 -8.64 21.36 14.69
C LEU A 317 -9.81 21.91 15.49
N TYR A 318 -10.96 21.23 15.42
CA TYR A 318 -12.23 21.68 16.05
C TYR A 318 -12.64 23.10 15.66
N GLY A 319 -12.37 23.50 14.41
CA GLY A 319 -12.69 24.83 13.90
C GLY A 319 -11.76 25.94 14.39
N LYS A 320 -10.68 25.61 15.11
CA LYS A 320 -9.62 26.55 15.50
C LYS A 320 -8.41 26.36 14.61
N GLU A 321 -7.78 27.46 14.22
CA GLU A 321 -6.54 27.45 13.46
C GLU A 321 -5.40 26.94 14.34
N VAL A 322 -4.51 26.17 13.73
CA VAL A 322 -3.30 25.65 14.37
C VAL A 322 -2.14 26.56 13.99
N ASP A 323 -1.72 27.41 14.92
CA ASP A 323 -0.58 28.29 14.71
C ASP A 323 0.73 27.48 14.74
N ASN A 324 1.73 27.92 13.97
CA ASN A 324 3.06 27.29 13.94
C ASN A 324 3.70 27.18 15.34
N GLU A 325 3.52 28.20 16.20
CA GLU A 325 4.00 28.15 17.59
C GLU A 325 3.37 27.00 18.38
N THR A 326 2.10 26.68 18.11
CA THR A 326 1.41 25.58 18.79
C THR A 326 1.96 24.25 18.32
N THR A 327 2.19 24.09 17.02
CA THR A 327 2.82 22.90 16.43
C THR A 327 4.22 22.69 17.01
N GLU A 328 5.06 23.71 17.04
CA GLU A 328 6.41 23.63 17.62
C GLU A 328 6.39 23.25 19.10
N ARG A 329 5.48 23.83 19.90
CA ARG A 329 5.35 23.48 21.33
C ARG A 329 4.94 22.02 21.54
N VAL A 330 4.02 21.51 20.70
CA VAL A 330 3.60 20.11 20.76
C VAL A 330 4.73 19.19 20.31
N MET A 331 5.42 19.51 19.21
CA MET A 331 6.58 18.76 18.73
C MET A 331 7.68 18.70 19.77
N ASN A 332 8.09 19.83 20.34
CA ASN A 332 9.10 19.87 21.42
C ASN A 332 8.69 19.04 22.65
N SER A 333 7.39 19.02 22.97
CA SER A 333 6.86 18.20 24.06
C SER A 333 6.97 16.71 23.75
N TRP A 334 6.70 16.29 22.51
CA TRP A 334 6.88 14.91 22.07
C TRP A 334 8.35 14.52 21.99
N THR A 335 9.23 15.35 21.44
CA THR A 335 10.67 15.12 21.40
C THR A 335 11.21 14.86 22.81
N ARG A 336 10.82 15.69 23.80
CA ARG A 336 11.22 15.49 25.20
C ARG A 336 10.69 14.17 25.78
N ARG A 337 9.47 13.76 25.44
CA ARG A 337 8.90 12.47 25.91
C ARG A 337 9.65 11.29 25.32
N VAL A 338 10.06 11.38 24.04
CA VAL A 338 10.83 10.33 23.35
C VAL A 338 12.22 10.21 23.96
N THR A 339 12.95 11.32 24.11
CA THR A 339 14.30 11.30 24.70
C THR A 339 14.29 10.81 26.14
N GLN A 340 13.30 11.20 26.94
CA GLN A 340 13.16 10.68 28.31
C GLN A 340 12.92 9.16 28.33
N ARG A 341 12.05 8.64 27.46
CA ARG A 341 11.80 7.20 27.39
C ARG A 341 13.01 6.39 26.92
N GLN A 342 13.80 6.93 26.00
CA GLN A 342 15.04 6.29 25.54
C GLN A 342 16.05 6.17 26.69
N GLN A 343 16.19 7.22 27.52
CA GLN A 343 17.06 7.22 28.71
C GLN A 343 16.60 6.24 29.81
N GLU A 344 15.31 5.95 29.91
CA GLU A 344 14.77 4.99 30.87
C GLU A 344 14.89 3.52 30.40
N GLN A 345 15.16 3.30 29.11
CA GLN A 345 15.26 1.96 28.49
C GLN A 345 16.72 1.52 28.20
N SER A 346 17.66 2.46 28.18
CA SER A 346 19.12 2.22 28.18
C SER A 346 19.63 1.94 29.58
#